data_AF-A0A1I2U1X3-F1
#
_entry.id   AF-A0A1I2U1X3-F1
#
_cell.length_a   1.000
_cell.length_b   1.000
_cell.length_c   1.000
_cell.angle_alpha   90.00
_cell.angle_beta   90.00
_cell.angle_gamma   90.00
#
_symmetry.space_group_name_H-M   'P 1'
#
loop_
_entity.id
_entity.type
_entity.pdbx_description
1 polymer ?
#
loop_
_entity_poly.entity_id
_entity_poly.type
_entity_poly.pdbx_seq_one_letter_code
_entity_poly.pdbx_strand_id
1 'polypeptide(L)' 'MDTEKILENLSDMGCDDKQICFMKKMYEEGDTDTLLRDLRKCRCHLMDELHASQKKVDNMDFLIRQIQKEK' A
#
# COMPACT_ATOMS: atom_id res chain seq x y z
N MET A 1 -20.18 8.53 -1.32
CA MET A 1 -19.65 7.19 -1.62
C MET A 1 -20.19 6.26 -0.55
N ASP A 2 -20.65 5.05 -0.91
CA ASP A 2 -21.20 4.12 0.08
C ASP A 2 -20.07 3.65 1.01
N THR A 3 -20.32 3.59 2.32
CA THR A 3 -19.33 3.19 3.32
C THR A 3 -18.76 1.80 3.03
N GLU A 4 -19.56 0.92 2.44
CA GLU A 4 -19.17 -0.43 2.02
C GLU A 4 -18.09 -0.40 0.92
N LYS A 5 -18.20 0.50 -0.06
CA LYS A 5 -17.15 0.68 -1.10
C LYS A 5 -15.85 1.25 -0.52
N ILE A 6 -15.93 2.03 0.56
CA ILE A 6 -14.73 2.54 1.23
C ILE A 6 -14.02 1.39 1.93
N LEU A 7 -14.78 0.49 2.60
CA LEU A 7 -14.22 -0.69 3.25
C LEU A 7 -13.55 -1.63 2.25
N GLU A 8 -14.22 -1.95 1.14
CA GLU A 8 -13.65 -2.80 0.07
C GLU A 8 -12.36 -2.19 -0.47
N ASN A 9 -12.38 -0.90 -0.83
CA ASN A 9 -11.19 -0.22 -1.33
C ASN A 9 -10.03 -0.23 -0.33
N LEU A 10 -10.29 -0.07 0.97
CA LEU A 10 -9.23 -0.10 1.99
C LEU A 10 -8.66 -1.51 2.19
N SER A 11 -9.51 -2.54 2.12
CA SER A 11 -9.07 -3.94 2.16
C SER A 11 -8.19 -4.29 0.97
N ASP A 12 -8.58 -3.88 -0.24
CA ASP A 12 -7.80 -4.11 -1.46
C ASP A 12 -6.43 -3.41 -1.45
N MET A 13 -6.30 -2.33 -0.67
CA MET A 13 -5.04 -1.61 -0.47
C MET A 13 -4.14 -2.27 0.58
N GLY A 14 -4.55 -3.39 1.18
CA GLY A 14 -3.78 -4.08 2.23
C GLY A 14 -3.86 -3.39 3.59
N CYS A 15 -4.85 -2.54 3.83
CA CYS A 15 -5.08 -2.00 5.18
C CYS A 15 -5.57 -3.12 6.11
N ASP A 16 -5.08 -3.14 7.35
CA ASP A 16 -5.55 -4.11 8.34
C ASP A 16 -6.95 -3.75 8.88
N ASP A 17 -7.62 -4.71 9.52
CA ASP A 17 -8.98 -4.52 10.05
C ASP A 17 -9.10 -3.33 11.02
N LYS A 18 -8.02 -3.00 11.74
CA LYS A 18 -8.03 -1.87 12.70
C LYS A 18 -7.96 -0.54 11.95
N GLN A 19 -7.11 -0.44 10.93
CA GLN A 19 -7.01 0.73 10.05
C GLN A 19 -8.34 0.94 9.31
N ILE A 20 -8.91 -0.13 8.77
CA ILE A 20 -10.21 -0.11 8.08
C ILE A 20 -11.32 0.39 9.02
N CYS A 21 -11.42 -0.17 10.22
CA CYS A 21 -12.43 0.24 11.21
C CYS A 21 -12.27 1.71 11.62
N PHE A 22 -11.02 2.15 11.86
CA PHE A 22 -10.72 3.52 12.22
C PHE A 22 -11.10 4.50 11.09
N MET A 23 -10.67 4.23 9.85
CA MET A 23 -10.91 5.10 8.70
C MET A 23 -12.40 5.16 8.35
N LYS A 24 -13.14 4.05 8.51
CA LYS A 24 -14.60 4.04 8.42
C LYS A 24 -15.24 4.99 9.43
N LYS A 25 -14.83 4.92 10.70
CA LYS A 25 -15.34 5.79 11.75
C LYS A 25 -15.10 7.27 11.41
N MET A 26 -13.90 7.62 10.96
CA MET A 26 -13.59 9.01 10.58
C MET A 26 -14.45 9.50 9.42
N TYR A 27 -14.77 8.63 8.45
CA TYR A 27 -15.69 8.95 7.36
C TYR A 27 -17.11 9.18 7.86
N GLU A 28 -17.62 8.33 8.76
CA GLU A 28 -18.95 8.46 9.36
C GLU A 28 -19.09 9.71 10.23
N GLU A 29 -18.02 10.11 10.93
CA GLU A 29 -17.95 11.32 11.75
C GLU A 29 -17.69 12.60 10.93
N GLY A 30 -17.42 12.47 9.63
CA GLY A 30 -17.14 13.59 8.72
C GLY A 30 -15.75 14.21 8.87
N ASP A 31 -14.87 13.63 9.68
CA ASP A 31 -13.47 14.07 9.83
C ASP A 31 -12.63 13.59 8.64
N THR A 32 -12.81 14.33 7.55
CA THR A 32 -12.16 14.07 6.27
C THR A 32 -10.66 14.35 6.33
N ASP A 33 -10.20 15.26 7.19
CA ASP A 33 -8.78 15.61 7.31
C ASP A 33 -7.96 14.46 7.90
N THR A 34 -8.46 13.84 8.97
CA THR A 34 -7.84 12.64 9.56
C THR A 34 -7.86 11.49 8.57
N LEU A 35 -8.99 11.25 7.90
CA LEU A 35 -9.13 10.19 6.89
C LEU A 35 -8.11 10.35 5.75
N LEU A 36 -8.01 11.56 5.17
CA LEU A 36 -7.07 11.84 4.08
C LEU A 36 -5.61 11.72 4.54
N ARG A 37 -5.30 12.13 5.77
CA ARG A 37 -3.97 11.97 6.35
C ARG A 37 -3.59 10.49 6.43
N ASP A 38 -4.49 9.64 6.89
CA ASP A 38 -4.19 8.22 7.07
C ASP A 38 -4.16 7.47 5.73
N LEU A 39 -5.01 7.82 4.76
CA LEU A 39 -4.89 7.34 3.36
C LEU A 39 -3.51 7.66 2.76
N ARG A 40 -2.97 8.86 3.01
CA ARG A 40 -1.63 9.24 2.54
C ARG A 40 -0.53 8.40 3.17
N LYS A 41 -0.68 8.02 4.45
CA LYS A 41 0.26 7.10 5.12
C LYS A 41 0.21 5.71 4.50
N CYS A 42 -0.99 5.16 4.26
CA CYS A 42 -1.13 3.86 3.58
C CYS A 42 -0.44 3.88 2.21
N ARG A 43 -0.62 4.96 1.43
CA ARG A 43 0.09 5.14 0.16
C ARG A 43 1.61 5.14 0.31
N CYS A 44 2.14 5.82 1.33
CA CYS A 44 3.58 5.83 1.59
C CYS A 44 4.11 4.42 1.90
N HIS A 45 3.39 3.67 2.73
CA HIS A 45 3.75 2.30 3.06
C HIS A 45 3.77 1.40 1.81
N LEU A 46 2.75 1.48 0.96
CA LEU A 46 2.70 0.74 -0.31
C LEU A 46 3.86 1.10 -1.23
N MET A 47 4.26 2.38 -1.29
CA MET A 47 5.44 2.80 -2.06
C MET A 47 6.73 2.21 -1.49
N ASP A 48 6.87 2.14 -0.17
CA ASP A 48 8.05 1.53 0.47
C ASP A 48 8.12 0.03 0.16
N GLU A 49 7.00 -0.69 0.22
CA GLU A 49 6.92 -2.11 -0.16
C GLU A 49 7.23 -2.33 -1.65
N LEU A 50 6.71 -1.45 -2.52
CA LEU A 50 7.00 -1.46 -3.95
C LEU A 50 8.50 -1.25 -4.20
N HIS A 51 9.11 -0.24 -3.59
CA HIS A 51 10.55 0.02 -3.72
C HIS A 51 11.40 -1.14 -3.19
N ALA A 52 11.00 -1.76 -2.08
CA ALA A 52 11.68 -2.94 -1.54
C ALA A 52 11.59 -4.13 -2.50
N SER A 53 10.43 -4.33 -3.13
CA SER A 53 10.23 -5.39 -4.11
C SER A 53 11.01 -5.13 -5.40
N GLN A 54 11.02 -3.90 -5.90
CA GLN A 54 11.82 -3.49 -7.06
C GLN A 54 13.32 -3.78 -6.83
N LYS A 55 13.86 -3.41 -5.66
CA LYS A 55 15.26 -3.69 -5.33
C LYS A 55 15.59 -5.19 -5.37
N LYS A 56 14.66 -6.06 -4.96
CA LYS A 56 14.84 -7.51 -5.05
C LYS A 56 14.91 -7.97 -6.51
N VAL A 57 14.03 -7.46 -7.36
CA VAL A 57 14.02 -7.75 -8.80
C VAL A 57 15.31 -7.27 -9.45
N ASP A 58 15.73 -6.03 -9.20
CA ASP A 58 16.97 -5.47 -9.76
C ASP A 58 18.20 -6.32 -9.41
N ASN A 59 18.26 -6.83 -8.17
CA ASN A 59 19.34 -7.72 -7.75
C ASN A 59 19.30 -9.07 -8.49
N MET A 60 18.11 -9.63 -8.72
CA MET A 60 17.96 -10.86 -9.50
C MET A 60 18.38 -10.67 -10.95
N ASP A 61 17.95 -9.57 -11.58
CA ASP A 61 18.30 -9.23 -12.96
C ASP A 61 19.82 -9.04 -13.12
N PHE A 62 20.45 -8.37 -12.16
CA PHE A 62 21.90 -8.25 -12.11
C PHE A 62 22.58 -9.63 -12.06
N LEU A 63 22.15 -10.52 -11.16
CA LEU A 63 22.73 -11.87 -11.03
C LEU A 63 22.54 -12.69 -12.31
N ILE A 64 21.34 -12.67 -12.90
CA ILE A 64 21.06 -13.35 -14.18
C ILE A 64 22.02 -12.84 -15.25
N ARG A 65 22.20 -11.52 -15.35
CA ARG A 65 23.08 -10.91 -16.35
C ARG A 65 24.54 -11.28 -16.17
N GLN A 66 25.03 -11.41 -14.93
CA GLN A 66 26.40 -11.86 -14.65
C GLN A 66 26.59 -13.31 -15.10
N ILE A 67 25.69 -14.21 -14.70
CA ILE A 67 25.74 -15.63 -15.07
C ILE A 67 25.68 -15.81 -16.60
N GLN A 68 24.88 -15.01 -17.30
CA GLN A 68 24.80 -15.03 -18.77
C GLN A 68 26.08 -14.57 -19.47
N LYS A 69 26.93 -13.76 -18.82
CA LYS A 69 28.21 -13.29 -19.40
C LYS A 69 29.36 -14.27 -19.16
N GLU A 70 29.24 -15.12 -18.15
CA GLU A 70 30.22 -16.17 -17.83
C GLU A 70 30.07 -17.42 -18.72
N LYS A 71 28.95 -17.52 -19.46
CA LYS A 71 28.77 -18.43 -20.59
C LYS A 71 29.24 -17.80 -21.90
#